data_AF-A0A950I6B8-F1
#
_entry.id   AF-A0A950I6B8-F1
#
_cell.length_a   1.000
_cell.length_b   1.000
_cell.length_c   1.000
_cell.angle_alpha   90.00
_cell.angle_beta   90.00
_cell.angle_gamma   90.00
#
_symmetry.space_group_name_H-M   'P 1'
#
loop_
_entity.id
_entity.type
_entity.pdbx_description
1 polymer ?
#
loop_
_entity_poly.entity_id
_entity_poly.type
_entity_poly.pdbx_seq_one_letter_code
_entity_poly.pdbx_strand_id
1 'polypeptide(L)'
;MTFKPARLLVALLAVAAMPAMAQVATVNGKTIPSARLESVIKDVEARGQKDSPELRKQFADKLVELELLSQEAEKRGLDKEGDVKEKIILSRENILANALYQAQLKKVAVKDSDVAAEY
;
A
#
# COMPACT_ATOMS: atom_id res chain seq x y z
N MET A 1 -30.32 -14.61 -57.14
CA MET A 1 -29.46 -15.73 -56.67
C MET A 1 -28.49 -15.15 -55.65
N THR A 2 -28.88 -14.97 -54.38
CA THR A 2 -28.72 -15.92 -53.25
C THR A 2 -27.31 -16.52 -53.17
N PHE A 3 -26.48 -16.09 -52.21
CA PHE A 3 -25.66 -16.92 -51.29
C PHE A 3 -24.81 -16.01 -50.37
N LYS A 4 -25.04 -16.11 -49.05
CA LYS A 4 -24.09 -15.87 -47.93
C LYS A 4 -23.93 -17.27 -47.27
N PRO A 5 -22.79 -17.69 -46.65
CA PRO A 5 -22.22 -17.02 -45.46
C PRO A 5 -20.70 -17.22 -45.16
N ALA A 6 -20.24 -16.54 -44.08
CA ALA A 6 -19.33 -17.02 -43.04
C ALA A 6 -17.78 -16.84 -43.12
N ARG A 7 -17.28 -16.12 -42.09
CA ARG A 7 -16.06 -16.36 -41.25
C ARG A 7 -14.70 -16.14 -41.93
N LEU A 8 -13.76 -15.34 -41.39
CA LEU A 8 -13.16 -15.48 -40.07
C LEU A 8 -12.47 -14.15 -39.66
N LEU A 9 -12.79 -13.66 -38.47
CA LEU A 9 -12.05 -12.62 -37.75
C LEU A 9 -10.72 -13.21 -37.23
N VAL A 10 -9.60 -12.54 -37.48
CA VAL A 10 -8.38 -12.71 -36.67
C VAL A 10 -8.02 -11.34 -36.11
N ALA A 11 -8.63 -11.02 -34.97
CA ALA A 11 -8.16 -9.94 -34.11
C ALA A 11 -6.88 -10.44 -33.43
N LEU A 12 -5.74 -9.88 -33.82
CA LEU A 12 -4.46 -10.09 -33.15
C LEU A 12 -4.47 -9.29 -31.84
N LEU A 13 -5.09 -9.86 -30.80
CA LEU A 13 -4.89 -9.40 -29.43
C LEU A 13 -3.49 -9.85 -28.98
N ALA A 14 -2.50 -9.02 -29.24
CA ALA A 14 -1.27 -9.05 -28.47
C ALA A 14 -1.63 -8.64 -27.04
N VAL A 15 -1.99 -9.62 -26.21
CA VAL A 15 -2.04 -9.43 -24.76
C VAL A 15 -0.61 -9.28 -24.31
N ALA A 16 -0.12 -8.04 -24.28
CA ALA A 16 1.03 -7.71 -23.46
C ALA A 16 0.65 -8.18 -22.05
N ALA A 17 1.35 -9.20 -21.55
CA ALA A 17 1.29 -9.60 -20.16
C ALA A 17 1.84 -8.43 -19.34
N MET A 18 0.99 -7.44 -19.07
CA MET A 18 1.25 -6.47 -18.03
C MET A 18 1.46 -7.29 -16.75
N PRO A 19 2.55 -7.06 -16.00
CA PRO A 19 2.73 -7.72 -14.73
C PRO A 19 1.46 -7.47 -13.93
N ALA A 20 0.77 -8.55 -13.55
CA ALA A 20 -0.38 -8.44 -12.68
C ALA A 20 0.11 -7.76 -11.41
N MET A 21 -0.19 -6.47 -11.26
CA MET A 21 0.11 -5.72 -10.06
C MET A 21 -0.56 -6.48 -8.93
N ALA A 22 0.24 -7.10 -8.06
CA ALA A 22 -0.29 -7.85 -6.94
C ALA A 22 -1.19 -6.90 -6.14
N GLN A 23 -2.48 -7.23 -6.08
CA GLN A 23 -3.51 -6.44 -5.42
C GLN A 23 -4.21 -7.28 -4.37
N VAL A 24 -4.46 -6.66 -3.22
CA VAL A 24 -5.18 -7.30 -2.10
C VAL A 24 -6.66 -7.35 -2.40
N ALA A 25 -7.21 -6.22 -2.86
CA ALA A 25 -8.63 -6.04 -3.18
C ALA A 25 -8.83 -4.75 -4.01
N THR A 26 -10.05 -4.57 -4.52
CA THR A 26 -10.50 -3.33 -5.18
C THR A 26 -11.75 -2.80 -4.51
N VAL A 27 -11.77 -1.52 -4.14
CA VAL A 27 -12.92 -0.85 -3.52
C VAL A 27 -13.35 0.32 -4.40
N ASN A 28 -14.57 0.24 -4.96
CA ASN A 28 -15.14 1.22 -5.90
C ASN A 28 -14.18 1.59 -7.06
N GLY A 29 -13.44 0.62 -7.59
CA GLY A 29 -12.49 0.82 -8.70
C GLY A 29 -11.09 1.29 -8.28
N LYS A 30 -10.86 1.57 -6.98
CA LYS A 30 -9.53 1.88 -6.44
C LYS A 30 -8.86 0.63 -5.89
N THR A 31 -7.66 0.33 -6.37
CA THR A 31 -6.90 -0.85 -5.97
C THR A 31 -6.20 -0.64 -4.63
N ILE A 32 -6.29 -1.64 -3.75
CA ILE A 32 -5.47 -1.73 -2.53
C ILE A 32 -4.21 -2.53 -2.89
N PRO A 33 -3.03 -1.89 -2.97
CA PRO A 33 -1.81 -2.56 -3.42
C PRO A 33 -1.32 -3.55 -2.36
N SER A 34 -0.82 -4.72 -2.79
CA SER A 34 -0.26 -5.73 -1.89
C SER A 34 0.90 -5.21 -1.04
N ALA A 35 1.66 -4.23 -1.54
CA ALA A 35 2.73 -3.57 -0.78
C ALA A 35 2.26 -2.98 0.57
N ARG A 36 0.99 -2.56 0.67
CA ARG A 36 0.43 -2.01 1.92
C ARG A 36 0.24 -3.11 2.96
N LEU A 37 -0.26 -4.27 2.53
CA LEU A 37 -0.38 -5.44 3.39
C LEU A 37 0.99 -5.94 3.83
N GLU A 38 1.94 -6.09 2.90
CA GLU A 38 3.29 -6.57 3.23
C GLU A 38 4.01 -5.65 4.24
N SER A 39 3.79 -4.34 4.15
CA SER A 39 4.35 -3.39 5.13
C SER A 39 3.79 -3.64 6.53
N VAL A 40 2.49 -3.89 6.65
CA VAL A 40 1.83 -4.19 7.94
C VAL A 40 2.31 -5.53 8.49
N ILE A 41 2.43 -6.56 7.65
CA ILE A 41 2.95 -7.87 8.06
C ILE A 41 4.37 -7.74 8.59
N LYS A 42 5.25 -7.02 7.88
CA LYS A 42 6.62 -6.78 8.31
C LYS A 42 6.71 -6.09 9.67
N ASP A 43 5.85 -5.11 9.94
CA ASP A 43 5.81 -4.42 11.23
C ASP A 43 5.31 -5.34 12.36
N VAL A 44 4.38 -6.24 12.05
CA VAL A 44 3.83 -7.25 12.98
C VAL A 44 4.87 -8.33 13.29
N GLU A 45 5.61 -8.79 12.28
CA GLU A 45 6.76 -9.70 12.44
C GLU A 45 7.88 -9.08 13.27
N ALA A 46 8.19 -7.79 13.04
CA ALA A 46 9.16 -7.07 13.85
C ALA A 46 8.78 -6.96 15.33
N ARG A 47 7.48 -7.12 15.66
CA ARG A 47 6.95 -7.18 17.03
C ARG A 47 6.85 -8.60 17.59
N GLY A 48 7.33 -9.60 16.84
CA GLY A 48 7.39 -11.00 17.27
C GLY A 48 6.14 -11.84 16.96
N GLN A 49 5.16 -11.30 16.24
CA GLN A 49 4.03 -12.11 15.76
C GLN A 49 4.39 -12.85 14.49
N LYS A 50 3.93 -14.11 14.36
CA LYS A 50 4.24 -14.94 13.19
C LYS A 50 3.30 -14.61 12.03
N ASP A 51 3.86 -14.47 10.83
CA ASP A 51 3.07 -14.41 9.60
C ASP A 51 2.25 -15.70 9.42
N SER A 52 0.98 -15.54 9.11
CA SER A 52 0.05 -16.64 8.83
C SER A 52 -1.03 -16.19 7.84
N PRO A 53 -1.64 -17.12 7.07
CA PRO A 53 -2.73 -16.78 6.16
C PRO A 53 -3.91 -16.10 6.86
N GLU A 54 -4.24 -16.53 8.08
CA GLU A 54 -5.34 -15.95 8.86
C GLU A 54 -5.04 -14.49 9.24
N LEU A 55 -3.81 -14.21 9.67
CA LEU A 55 -3.37 -12.86 10.04
C LEU A 55 -3.33 -11.95 8.80
N ARG A 56 -2.79 -12.44 7.68
CA ARG A 56 -2.82 -11.72 6.39
C ARG A 56 -4.25 -11.38 5.96
N LYS A 57 -5.18 -12.33 6.08
CA LYS A 57 -6.59 -12.11 5.76
C LYS A 57 -7.22 -11.04 6.66
N GLN A 58 -6.99 -11.10 7.97
CA GLN A 58 -7.52 -10.10 8.90
C GLN A 58 -7.03 -8.68 8.58
N PHE A 59 -5.74 -8.52 8.25
CA PHE A 59 -5.22 -7.21 7.86
C PHE A 59 -5.70 -6.77 6.47
N ALA A 60 -5.87 -7.70 5.52
CA ALA A 60 -6.48 -7.40 4.23
C ALA A 60 -7.90 -6.84 4.40
N ASP A 61 -8.74 -7.50 5.22
CA ASP A 61 -10.10 -7.06 5.51
C ASP A 61 -10.12 -5.67 6.15
N LYS A 62 -9.23 -5.41 7.12
CA LYS A 62 -9.07 -4.08 7.74
C LYS A 62 -8.65 -3.00 6.73
N LEU A 63 -7.78 -3.32 5.78
CA LEU A 63 -7.38 -2.37 4.74
C LEU A 63 -8.55 -2.05 3.81
N VAL A 64 -9.40 -3.04 3.49
CA VAL A 64 -10.63 -2.84 2.71
C VAL A 64 -11.62 -1.95 3.46
N GLU A 65 -11.86 -2.23 4.74
CA GLU A 65 -12.74 -1.43 5.59
C GLU A 65 -12.26 0.02 5.69
N LEU A 66 -10.96 0.22 5.95
CA LEU A 66 -10.37 1.56 6.04
C LEU A 66 -10.50 2.32 4.72
N GLU A 67 -10.25 1.67 3.59
CA GLU A 67 -10.39 2.28 2.28
C GLU A 67 -11.85 2.69 2.00
N LEU A 68 -12.82 1.84 2.31
CA LEU A 68 -14.23 2.14 2.17
C LEU A 68 -14.65 3.37 3.00
N LEU A 69 -14.24 3.41 4.27
CA LEU A 69 -14.53 4.55 5.16
C LEU A 69 -13.84 5.83 4.69
N SER A 70 -12.59 5.73 4.21
CA SER A 70 -11.84 6.88 3.70
C SER A 70 -12.52 7.47 2.46
N GLN A 71 -12.95 6.63 1.53
CA GLN A 71 -13.68 7.08 0.34
C GLN A 71 -15.00 7.78 0.70
N GLU A 72 -15.75 7.24 1.66
CA GLU A 72 -17.00 7.88 2.10
C GLU A 72 -16.72 9.22 2.81
N ALA A 73 -15.64 9.33 3.58
CA ALA A 73 -15.22 10.58 4.21
C ALA A 73 -14.84 11.64 3.17
N GLU A 74 -14.06 11.27 2.14
CA GLU A 74 -13.71 12.15 1.01
C GLU A 74 -14.95 12.57 0.22
N LYS A 75 -15.88 11.64 -0.03
CA LYS A 75 -17.15 11.94 -0.71
C LYS A 75 -18.00 12.93 0.06
N ARG A 76 -17.97 12.88 1.39
CA ARG A 76 -18.64 13.84 2.28
C ARG A 76 -17.85 15.14 2.46
N GLY A 77 -16.61 15.23 1.95
CA GLY A 77 -15.75 16.40 2.09
C GLY A 77 -15.17 16.60 3.48
N LEU A 78 -15.17 15.56 4.33
CA LEU A 78 -14.63 15.63 5.69
C LEU A 78 -13.12 15.89 5.69
N ASP A 79 -12.41 15.44 4.65
CA ASP A 79 -10.98 15.71 4.42
C ASP A 79 -10.66 17.21 4.24
N LYS A 80 -11.68 18.03 3.93
CA LYS A 80 -11.55 19.47 3.68
C LYS A 80 -11.95 20.32 4.89
N GLU A 81 -12.54 19.72 5.92
CA GLU A 81 -12.83 20.41 7.17
C GLU A 81 -11.54 20.87 7.85
N GLY A 82 -11.51 22.09 8.38
CA GLY A 82 -10.29 22.73 8.89
C GLY A 82 -9.52 21.84 9.89
N ASP A 83 -10.22 21.29 10.88
CA ASP A 83 -9.62 20.45 11.91
C ASP A 83 -9.09 19.11 11.37
N VAL A 84 -9.79 18.50 10.41
CA VAL A 84 -9.37 17.23 9.80
C VAL A 84 -8.18 17.45 8.89
N LYS A 85 -8.24 18.49 8.06
CA LYS A 85 -7.15 18.89 7.16
C LYS A 85 -5.87 19.19 7.93
N GLU A 86 -5.95 19.96 9.02
CA GLU A 86 -4.80 20.29 9.85
C GLU A 86 -4.18 19.03 10.46
N LYS A 87 -5.00 18.10 10.96
CA LYS A 87 -4.52 16.82 11.49
C LYS A 87 -3.82 15.97 10.42
N ILE A 88 -4.33 15.95 9.19
CA ILE A 88 -3.69 15.25 8.07
C ILE A 88 -2.32 15.86 7.76
N ILE A 89 -2.24 17.20 7.70
CA ILE A 89 -0.98 17.92 7.45
C ILE A 89 0.04 17.61 8.54
N LEU A 90 -0.34 17.78 9.80
CA LEU A 90 0.54 17.52 10.94
C LEU A 90 0.98 16.05 11.00
N SER A 91 0.09 15.10 10.69
CA SER A 91 0.44 13.69 10.62
C SER A 91 1.50 13.43 9.54
N ARG A 92 1.34 14.03 8.35
CA ARG A 92 2.31 13.93 7.26
C ARG A 92 3.69 14.47 7.67
N GLU A 93 3.73 15.63 8.32
CA GLU A 93 4.98 16.23 8.81
C GLU A 93 5.69 15.31 9.81
N ASN A 94 4.95 14.77 10.78
CA ASN A 94 5.49 13.83 11.76
C ASN A 94 6.04 12.55 11.10
N ILE A 95 5.36 11.99 10.11
CA ILE A 95 5.84 10.80 9.37
C ILE A 95 7.16 11.11 8.66
N LEU A 96 7.28 12.28 8.01
CA LEU A 96 8.49 12.69 7.32
C LEU A 96 9.66 12.93 8.27
N ALA A 97 9.41 13.59 9.41
CA ALA A 97 10.43 13.82 10.43
C ALA A 97 10.97 12.49 10.99
N ASN A 98 10.09 11.54 11.30
CA ASN A 98 10.48 10.21 11.75
C ASN A 98 11.27 9.44 10.68
N ALA A 99 10.84 9.49 9.42
CA ALA A 99 11.56 8.86 8.31
C ALA A 99 12.98 9.41 8.16
N LEU A 100 13.15 10.74 8.27
CA LEU A 100 14.46 11.39 8.23
C LEU A 100 15.35 10.95 9.39
N TYR A 101 14.80 10.94 10.62
CA TYR A 101 15.52 10.50 11.81
C TYR A 101 16.01 9.05 11.67
N GLN A 102 15.15 8.14 11.22
CA GLN A 102 15.51 6.74 10.99
C GLN A 102 16.55 6.57 9.88
N ALA A 103 16.49 7.38 8.81
CA ALA A 103 17.49 7.38 7.76
C ALA A 103 18.86 7.88 8.26
N GLN A 104 18.89 8.85 9.19
CA GLN A 104 20.12 9.33 9.80
C GLN A 104 20.70 8.32 10.79
N LEU A 105 19.89 7.72 11.66
CA LEU A 105 20.35 6.68 12.58
C LEU A 105 20.99 5.52 11.84
N LYS A 106 20.41 5.06 10.74
CA LYS A 106 21.02 3.99 9.91
C LYS A 106 22.36 4.40 9.31
N LYS A 107 22.58 5.67 8.99
CA LYS A 107 23.88 6.17 8.49
C LYS A 107 24.91 6.29 9.61
N VAL A 108 24.48 6.61 10.83
CA VAL A 108 25.36 6.75 11.99
C VAL A 108 25.70 5.38 12.60
N ALA A 109 24.74 4.47 12.70
CA ALA A 109 24.93 3.11 13.21
C ALA A 109 25.79 2.22 12.29
N VAL A 110 26.02 2.61 11.04
CA VAL A 110 26.96 1.93 10.12
C VAL A 110 28.40 2.46 10.29
N LYS A 111 28.65 3.39 11.23
CA LYS A 111 30.00 3.71 11.71
C LYS A 111 30.34 2.85 12.92
N ASP A 112 30.60 1.56 12.69
CA ASP A 112 31.13 0.64 13.69
C ASP A 112 32.61 0.94 14.08
N SER A 113 33.15 2.12 13.76
CA SER A 113 34.56 2.46 14.04
C SER A 113 34.81 3.16 15.38
N ASP A 114 33.77 3.58 16.12
CA ASP A 114 33.96 4.40 17.34
C ASP A 114 33.65 3.66 18.65
N VAL A 115 33.25 2.38 18.60
CA VAL A 115 32.93 1.59 19.82
C VAL A 115 34.18 1.02 20.51
N ALA A 116 35.38 1.18 19.94
CA ALA A 116 36.64 0.67 20.50
C ALA A 116 37.46 1.72 21.28
N ALA A 117 36.92 2.91 21.57
CA ALA A 117 37.65 3.96 22.29
C ALA A 117 37.25 4.11 23.78
N GLU A 118 36.34 3.27 24.28
CA GLU A 118 35.87 3.34 25.68
C GLU A 118 36.00 2.02 26.46
N TYR A 119 36.96 1.16 26.11
CA TYR A 119 37.42 0.06 26.96
C TYR A 119 38.94 0.06 27.14
#